data_AF-A0A392RS72-F1
#
_entry.id   AF-A0A392RS72-F1
#
_cell.length_a   1.000
_cell.length_b   1.000
_cell.length_c   1.000
_cell.angle_alpha   90.00
_cell.angle_beta   90.00
_cell.angle_gamma   90.00
#
_symmetry.space_group_name_H-M   'P 1'
#
loop_
_entity.id
_entity.type
_entity.pdbx_description
1 polymer ?
#
loop_
_entity_poly.entity_id
_entity_poly.type
_entity_poly.pdbx_seq_one_letter_code
_entity_poly.pdbx_strand_id
1 'polypeptide(L)'
;TVVFPKPEEDSPFMSGKEMSKSLSKHAEVFAMFASLKLESGVKVEELPTVREFPDVFPRDVSDVPPERKVEFTIDLIPGTSPISMAPYRMSVSELKELKKQLEELLEKKFIRPSVSPWGAP
;
A
#
# COMPACT_ATOMS: atom_id res chain seq x y z
N THR A 1 40.83 31.93 -2.80
CA THR A 1 39.69 32.84 -3.05
C THR A 1 38.99 32.37 -4.29
N VAL A 2 37.81 31.75 -4.15
CA VAL A 2 37.06 31.19 -5.29
C VAL A 2 36.28 32.33 -5.93
N VAL A 3 36.67 32.71 -7.14
CA VAL A 3 35.98 33.70 -7.96
C VAL A 3 34.95 32.95 -8.81
N PHE A 4 33.68 33.30 -8.65
CA PHE A 4 32.62 32.76 -9.48
C PHE A 4 32.57 33.50 -10.83
N PRO A 5 32.44 32.79 -11.97
CA PRO A 5 32.20 33.44 -13.25
C PRO A 5 30.77 34.00 -13.30
N LYS A 6 30.61 35.18 -13.90
CA LYS A 6 29.29 35.77 -14.18
C LYS A 6 28.53 34.90 -15.18
N PRO A 7 27.20 34.73 -15.02
CA PRO A 7 26.40 33.98 -15.96
C PRO A 7 26.33 34.75 -17.29
N GLU A 8 26.67 34.08 -18.37
CA GLU A 8 26.35 34.57 -19.71
C GLU A 8 24.82 34.50 -19.90
N GLU A 9 24.25 35.63 -20.27
CA GLU A 9 22.85 35.74 -20.69
C GLU A 9 22.70 34.99 -22.00
N ASP A 10 22.00 33.85 -22.00
CA ASP A 10 21.23 33.32 -23.13
C ASP A 10 20.57 31.98 -22.72
N SER A 11 19.55 32.06 -21.87
CA SER A 11 18.50 31.03 -21.88
C SER A 11 17.18 31.72 -22.20
N PRO A 12 16.33 31.16 -23.08
CA PRO A 12 15.05 31.78 -23.38
C PRO A 12 14.20 31.72 -22.11
N PHE A 13 14.12 32.84 -21.40
CA PHE A 13 13.25 33.01 -20.26
C PHE A 13 11.81 32.85 -20.73
N MET A 14 11.20 31.69 -20.45
CA MET A 14 9.77 31.49 -20.68
C MET A 14 9.00 32.54 -19.87
N SER A 15 8.11 33.27 -20.53
CA SER A 15 7.27 34.27 -19.85
C SER A 15 6.36 33.56 -18.85
N GLY A 16 6.03 34.20 -17.71
CA GLY A 16 5.10 33.63 -16.73
C GLY A 16 3.74 33.24 -17.32
N LYS A 17 3.34 33.87 -18.43
CA LYS A 17 2.14 33.52 -19.22
C LYS A 17 2.30 32.24 -20.05
N GLU A 18 3.51 31.93 -20.51
CA GLU A 18 3.80 30.67 -21.20
C GLU A 18 3.89 29.51 -20.21
N MET A 19 4.49 29.73 -19.03
CA MET A 19 4.57 28.73 -17.97
C MET A 19 3.19 28.30 -17.47
N SER A 20 2.27 29.25 -17.28
CA SER A 20 0.88 28.93 -16.88
C SER A 20 0.10 28.22 -17.98
N LYS A 21 0.33 28.59 -19.24
CA LYS A 21 -0.29 27.94 -20.41
C LYS A 21 0.24 26.52 -20.65
N SER A 22 1.51 26.24 -20.33
CA SER A 22 2.03 24.86 -20.36
C SER A 22 1.49 24.03 -19.21
N LEU A 23 1.33 24.62 -18.02
CA LEU A 23 0.75 23.95 -16.85
C LEU A 23 -0.73 23.61 -17.09
N SER A 24 -1.50 24.51 -17.73
CA SER A 24 -2.91 24.27 -18.04
C SER A 24 -3.09 23.14 -19.05
N LYS A 25 -2.27 23.10 -20.10
CA LYS A 25 -2.26 21.97 -21.06
C LYS A 25 -1.89 20.65 -20.40
N HIS A 26 -0.90 20.66 -19.49
CA HIS A 26 -0.52 19.46 -18.76
C HIS A 26 -1.60 19.02 -17.76
N ALA A 27 -2.27 19.98 -17.12
CA ALA A 27 -3.41 19.72 -16.24
C ALA A 27 -4.61 19.17 -17.01
N GLU A 28 -4.85 19.62 -18.24
CA GLU A 28 -5.88 19.08 -19.14
C GLU A 28 -5.56 17.63 -19.54
N VAL A 29 -4.31 17.33 -19.90
CA VAL A 29 -3.88 15.95 -20.19
C VAL A 29 -3.98 15.05 -18.96
N PHE A 30 -3.60 15.57 -17.79
CA PHE A 30 -3.73 14.86 -16.52
C PHE A 30 -5.20 14.62 -16.14
N ALA A 31 -6.08 15.62 -16.34
CA ALA A 31 -7.51 15.49 -16.13
C ALA A 31 -8.14 14.50 -17.11
N MET A 32 -7.76 14.53 -18.39
CA MET A 32 -8.20 13.54 -19.38
C MET A 32 -7.73 12.12 -19.01
N PHE A 33 -6.50 11.96 -18.57
CA PHE A 33 -5.98 10.66 -18.12
C PHE A 33 -6.66 10.18 -16.84
N ALA A 34 -6.94 11.07 -15.90
CA ALA A 34 -7.70 10.77 -14.68
C ALA A 34 -9.16 10.41 -15.00
N SER A 35 -9.81 11.11 -15.92
CA SER A 35 -11.16 10.81 -16.39
C SER A 35 -11.22 9.49 -17.16
N LEU A 36 -10.23 9.17 -18.01
CA LEU A 36 -10.14 7.86 -18.66
C LEU A 36 -9.97 6.71 -17.66
N LYS A 37 -9.23 6.94 -16.57
CA LYS A 37 -9.11 5.98 -15.45
C LYS A 37 -10.35 5.92 -14.56
N LEU A 38 -11.11 7.00 -14.46
CA LEU A 38 -12.35 7.09 -13.66
C LEU A 38 -13.54 6.49 -14.41
N GLU A 39 -13.58 6.65 -15.74
CA GLU A 39 -14.61 6.10 -16.64
C GLU A 39 -14.37 4.63 -16.99
N SER A 40 -13.13 4.14 -16.85
CA SER A 40 -12.87 2.71 -16.88
C SER A 40 -13.42 2.08 -15.59
N GLY A 41 -14.74 1.90 -15.53
CA GLY A 41 -15.41 0.92 -14.68
C GLY A 41 -15.08 -0.52 -15.10
N VAL A 42 -13.85 -0.74 -15.58
CA VAL A 42 -13.30 -2.03 -15.94
C VAL A 42 -13.20 -2.77 -14.62
N LYS A 43 -14.11 -3.73 -14.48
CA LYS A 43 -14.07 -4.68 -13.38
C LYS A 43 -12.69 -5.33 -13.38
N VAL A 44 -12.05 -5.46 -12.23
CA VAL A 44 -10.68 -6.01 -12.14
C VAL A 44 -10.63 -7.41 -12.79
N GLU A 45 -11.74 -8.12 -12.75
CA GLU A 45 -12.01 -9.42 -13.38
C GLU A 45 -11.97 -9.39 -14.93
N GLU A 46 -12.03 -8.22 -15.56
CA GLU A 46 -11.97 -8.06 -17.02
C GLU A 46 -10.54 -7.85 -17.54
N LEU A 47 -9.58 -7.58 -16.65
CA LEU A 47 -8.18 -7.44 -17.01
C LEU A 47 -7.67 -8.78 -17.57
N PRO A 48 -7.02 -8.80 -18.75
CA PRO A 48 -6.55 -10.02 -19.39
C PRO A 48 -5.74 -10.93 -18.45
N THR A 49 -4.85 -10.33 -17.64
CA THR A 49 -4.04 -11.04 -16.65
C THR A 49 -4.86 -11.70 -15.54
N VAL A 50 -5.91 -11.04 -15.04
CA VAL A 50 -6.77 -11.60 -13.98
C VAL A 50 -7.62 -12.76 -14.53
N ARG A 51 -8.05 -12.65 -15.79
CA ARG A 51 -8.78 -13.73 -16.49
C ARG A 51 -7.89 -14.93 -16.81
N GLU A 52 -6.61 -14.70 -17.08
CA GLU A 52 -5.64 -15.74 -17.38
C GLU A 52 -5.22 -16.54 -16.14
N PHE A 53 -5.22 -15.90 -14.96
CA PHE A 53 -4.81 -16.51 -13.69
C PHE A 53 -5.91 -16.43 -12.61
N PRO A 54 -7.08 -17.07 -12.81
CA PRO A 54 -8.19 -16.98 -11.86
C PRO A 54 -7.89 -17.64 -10.51
N ASP A 55 -6.94 -18.57 -10.47
CA ASP A 55 -6.41 -19.24 -9.28
C ASP A 55 -5.50 -18.34 -8.43
N VAL A 56 -4.78 -17.41 -9.07
CA VAL A 56 -3.90 -16.44 -8.40
C VAL A 56 -4.70 -15.24 -7.87
N PHE A 57 -5.81 -14.89 -8.53
CA PHE A 57 -6.66 -13.75 -8.18
C PHE A 57 -8.10 -14.17 -7.79
N PRO A 58 -8.29 -15.02 -6.76
CA PRO A 58 -9.63 -15.36 -6.29
C PRO A 58 -10.29 -14.14 -5.64
N ARG A 59 -11.63 -14.08 -5.66
CA ARG A 59 -12.41 -13.00 -5.02
C ARG A 59 -12.18 -12.91 -3.51
N ASP A 60 -11.95 -14.06 -2.87
CA ASP A 60 -11.64 -14.19 -1.46
C ASP A 60 -10.48 -15.17 -1.30
N VAL A 61 -9.52 -14.82 -0.44
CA VAL A 61 -8.43 -15.72 -0.07
C VAL A 61 -8.98 -16.63 1.02
N SER A 62 -9.32 -17.87 0.67
CA SER A 62 -9.90 -18.85 1.60
C SER A 62 -8.85 -19.67 2.34
N ASP A 63 -7.65 -19.82 1.76
CA ASP A 63 -6.64 -20.75 2.26
C ASP A 63 -5.39 -20.02 2.76
N VAL A 64 -4.85 -20.54 3.87
CA VAL A 64 -3.49 -20.25 4.28
C VAL A 64 -2.53 -20.67 3.16
N PRO A 65 -1.40 -19.98 2.97
CA PRO A 65 -0.44 -20.36 1.93
C PRO A 65 -0.14 -21.86 2.01
N PRO A 66 -0.05 -22.57 0.88
CA PRO A 66 0.28 -23.99 0.86
C PRO A 66 1.54 -24.27 1.68
N GLU A 67 1.64 -25.47 2.25
CA GLU A 67 2.84 -25.90 2.97
C GLU A 67 4.08 -25.64 2.11
N ARG A 68 4.91 -24.72 2.58
CA ARG A 68 6.14 -24.37 1.90
C ARG A 68 7.20 -25.40 2.30
N LYS A 69 8.04 -25.79 1.33
CA LYS A 69 9.19 -26.67 1.58
C LYS A 69 10.23 -26.04 2.52
N VAL A 70 10.15 -24.73 2.74
CA VAL A 70 11.05 -23.95 3.59
C VAL A 70 10.23 -23.39 4.75
N GLU A 71 10.68 -23.65 5.96
CA GLU A 71 10.15 -23.03 7.17
C GLU A 71 10.64 -21.58 7.27
N PHE A 72 9.72 -20.66 7.54
CA PHE A 72 10.10 -19.27 7.82
C PHE A 72 10.42 -19.14 9.31
N THR A 73 11.70 -18.94 9.62
CA THR A 73 12.16 -18.62 10.97
C THR A 73 12.40 -17.11 11.08
N ILE A 74 12.13 -16.56 12.27
CA ILE A 74 12.49 -15.18 12.62
C ILE A 74 13.67 -15.27 13.57
N ASP A 75 14.86 -14.97 13.07
CA ASP A 75 16.08 -15.00 13.88
C ASP A 75 16.13 -13.77 14.78
N LEU A 76 16.28 -13.99 16.09
CA LEU A 76 16.43 -12.92 17.06
C LEU A 76 17.92 -12.62 17.29
N ILE A 77 18.23 -11.35 17.48
CA ILE A 77 19.57 -10.94 17.92
C ILE A 77 19.82 -11.56 19.32
N PRO A 78 20.98 -12.19 19.58
CA PRO A 78 21.29 -12.73 20.89
C PRO A 78 21.11 -11.70 22.01
N GLY A 79 20.41 -12.07 23.08
CA GLY A 79 20.08 -11.18 24.20
C GLY A 79 18.76 -10.41 24.05
N THR A 80 18.02 -10.58 22.94
CA THR A 80 16.67 -10.00 22.83
C THR A 80 15.69 -10.67 23.80
N SER A 81 15.10 -9.90 24.70
CA SER A 81 14.02 -10.33 25.58
C SER A 81 12.64 -10.03 24.98
N PRO A 82 11.59 -10.80 25.33
CA PRO A 82 10.23 -10.49 24.90
C PRO A 82 9.76 -9.11 25.32
N ILE A 83 9.01 -8.46 24.44
CA ILE A 83 8.35 -7.18 24.69
C ILE A 83 6.84 -7.41 24.70
N SER A 84 6.15 -6.94 25.74
CA SER A 84 4.69 -6.99 25.84
C SER A 84 4.14 -5.59 26.10
N MET A 85 3.42 -5.05 25.13
CA MET A 85 2.79 -3.75 25.17
C MET A 85 1.26 -3.88 25.29
N ALA A 86 0.64 -2.97 26.03
CA ALA A 86 -0.81 -2.91 26.13
C ALA A 86 -1.42 -2.43 24.80
N PRO A 87 -2.57 -2.99 24.35
CA PRO A 87 -3.27 -2.51 23.17
C PRO A 87 -3.66 -1.04 23.27
N TYR A 88 -3.77 -0.37 22.13
CA TYR A 88 -4.25 1.02 22.10
C TYR A 88 -5.70 1.14 22.58
N ARG A 89 -6.01 2.30 23.16
CA ARG A 89 -7.39 2.63 23.56
C ARG A 89 -8.24 2.85 22.32
N MET A 90 -9.35 2.13 22.24
CA MET A 90 -10.32 2.19 21.15
C MET A 90 -11.71 2.52 21.69
N SER A 91 -12.50 3.21 20.87
CA SER A 91 -13.92 3.44 21.11
C SER A 91 -14.73 2.14 21.00
N VAL A 92 -16.00 2.17 21.44
CA VAL A 92 -16.88 1.00 21.40
C VAL A 92 -17.15 0.54 19.96
N SER A 93 -17.26 1.48 19.00
CA SER A 93 -17.46 1.16 17.58
C SER A 93 -16.24 0.48 16.97
N GLU A 94 -15.04 0.96 17.30
CA GLU A 94 -13.79 0.36 16.82
C GLU A 94 -13.59 -1.04 17.40
N LEU A 95 -13.87 -1.23 18.69
CA LEU A 95 -13.81 -2.57 19.32
C LEU A 95 -14.78 -3.56 18.68
N LYS A 96 -15.97 -3.10 18.28
CA LYS A 96 -16.96 -3.95 17.60
C LYS A 96 -16.45 -4.40 16.23
N GLU A 97 -15.88 -3.49 15.45
CA GLU A 97 -15.33 -3.82 14.13
C GLU A 97 -14.07 -4.70 14.26
N LEU A 98 -13.19 -4.40 15.22
CA LEU A 98 -12.01 -5.23 15.49
C LEU A 98 -12.41 -6.67 15.84
N LYS A 99 -13.42 -6.84 16.70
CA LYS A 99 -13.92 -8.16 17.06
C LYS A 99 -14.44 -8.92 15.83
N LYS A 100 -15.21 -8.25 14.98
CA LYS A 100 -15.73 -8.84 13.73
C LYS A 100 -14.59 -9.31 12.82
N GLN A 101 -13.57 -8.47 12.62
CA GLN A 101 -12.39 -8.84 11.81
C GLN A 101 -11.61 -10.01 12.42
N LEU A 102 -11.46 -10.06 13.74
CA LEU A 102 -10.81 -11.18 14.42
C LEU A 102 -11.58 -12.50 14.23
N GLU A 103 -12.92 -12.46 14.30
CA GLU A 103 -13.77 -13.64 14.05
C GLU A 103 -13.61 -14.14 12.61
N GLU A 104 -13.62 -13.24 11.62
CA GLU A 104 -13.39 -13.57 10.21
C GLU A 104 -12.00 -14.19 9.99
N LEU A 105 -10.95 -13.65 10.61
CA LEU A 105 -9.58 -14.16 10.48
C LEU A 105 -9.38 -15.51 11.16
N LEU A 106 -10.08 -15.76 12.28
CA LEU A 106 -10.09 -17.06 12.96
C LEU A 106 -10.82 -18.11 12.13
N GLU A 107 -11.96 -17.76 11.52
CA GLU A 107 -12.72 -18.64 10.62
C GLU A 107 -11.89 -19.02 9.38
N LYS A 108 -11.18 -18.05 8.79
CA LYS A 108 -10.22 -18.26 7.69
C LYS A 108 -8.93 -18.99 8.11
N LYS A 109 -8.75 -19.29 9.40
CA LYS A 109 -7.54 -19.93 9.97
C LYS A 109 -6.23 -19.17 9.72
N PHE A 110 -6.31 -17.87 9.44
CA PHE A 110 -5.13 -17.02 9.24
C PHE A 110 -4.43 -16.71 10.57
N ILE A 111 -5.18 -16.71 11.67
CA ILE A 111 -4.67 -16.53 13.03
C ILE A 111 -5.17 -17.65 13.95
N ARG A 112 -4.54 -17.78 15.11
CA ARG A 112 -4.97 -18.68 16.19
C ARG A 112 -4.69 -18.05 17.55
N PRO A 113 -5.43 -18.43 18.61
CA PRO A 113 -5.09 -18.04 19.97
C PRO A 113 -3.65 -18.46 20.32
N SER A 114 -2.93 -17.62 21.07
CA SER A 114 -1.57 -17.90 21.51
C SER A 114 -1.35 -17.43 22.95
N VAL A 115 -0.34 -17.99 23.60
CA VAL A 115 0.14 -17.60 24.93
C VAL A 115 1.56 -17.05 24.83
N SER A 116 1.76 -16.11 23.89
CA SER A 116 3.07 -15.53 23.61
C SER A 116 3.53 -14.58 24.72
N PRO A 117 4.82 -14.61 25.13
CA PRO A 117 5.38 -13.58 25.99
C PRO A 117 5.58 -12.24 25.24
N TRP A 118 5.47 -12.26 23.91
CA TRP A 118 5.51 -11.09 23.03
C TRP A 118 4.11 -10.56 22.77
N GLY A 119 3.90 -9.27 22.95
CA GLY A 119 2.66 -8.55 22.67
C GLY A 119 2.94 -7.20 22.03
N ALA A 120 2.40 -6.99 20.84
CA ALA A 120 2.41 -5.70 20.15
C ALA A 120 1.02 -5.03 20.29
N PRO A 121 0.96 -3.69 20.36
CA PRO A 121 -0.28 -2.96 20.58
C PRO A 121 -1.18 -2.90 19.35
#